data_AF-I4B1L7-F1
#
_entry.id   AF-I4B1L7-F1
#
_cell.length_a   1.000
_cell.length_b   1.000
_cell.length_c   1.000
_cell.angle_alpha   90.00
_cell.angle_beta   90.00
_cell.angle_gamma   90.00
#
_symmetry.space_group_name_H-M   'P 1'
#
loop_
_entity.id
_entity.type
_entity.pdbx_description
1 polymer ?
#
loop_
_entity_poly.entity_id
_entity_poly.type
_entity_poly.pdbx_seq_one_letter_code
_entity_poly.pdbx_strand_id
1 'polypeptide(L)'
;MNLVGIDQSFWFKTWPAIFSNLVLVLFVVFKRPPLFKYLLVFALTTLADILVASKIVAMPDDTLQTAVEYVFVLIGDLRFILLLAYFLYAGLGATELQQLSLPGSVIKPAFIFTLFPTILVGAVGFAKPHLLTEARHKFLAYELIFFILTVLWIYIVLPQKNLSAASARFVKSAALPVFLFYGLWSLADILILRGVEAGYAIRIVPNFLYYSVFLWWIHLAHGSSFGAPANPFSTLRAE
;
A
#
# COMPACT_ATOMS: atom_id res chain seq x y z
N MET A 1 -21.28 18.65 14.74
CA MET A 1 -20.76 18.83 13.36
C MET A 1 -20.91 17.48 12.67
N ASN A 2 -21.66 17.40 11.57
CA ASN A 2 -21.86 16.13 10.86
C ASN A 2 -20.55 15.77 10.13
N LEU A 3 -19.95 14.63 10.48
CA LEU A 3 -18.68 14.18 9.91
C LEU A 3 -18.85 13.17 8.77
N VAL A 4 -20.08 12.80 8.40
CA VAL A 4 -20.35 11.82 7.34
C VAL A 4 -19.74 12.29 6.02
N GLY A 5 -18.86 11.47 5.45
CA GLY A 5 -18.23 11.72 4.16
C GLY A 5 -17.04 12.69 4.19
N ILE A 6 -16.60 13.15 5.36
CA ILE A 6 -15.41 14.03 5.48
C ILE A 6 -14.14 13.37 4.91
N ASP A 7 -14.05 12.04 5.00
CA ASP A 7 -12.96 11.22 4.46
C ASP A 7 -12.94 11.16 2.93
N GLN A 8 -14.06 11.50 2.29
CA GLN A 8 -14.18 11.63 0.84
C GLN A 8 -14.04 13.08 0.37
N SER A 9 -13.69 13.99 1.28
CA SER A 9 -13.52 15.39 0.91
C SER A 9 -12.32 15.58 -0.02
N PHE A 10 -12.50 16.48 -0.99
CA PHE A 10 -11.44 16.88 -1.91
C PHE A 10 -10.20 17.41 -1.17
N TRP A 11 -10.40 18.13 -0.07
CA TRP A 11 -9.33 18.79 0.66
C TRP A 11 -8.47 17.84 1.50
N PHE A 12 -9.06 16.80 2.09
CA PHE A 12 -8.34 15.89 2.97
C PHE A 12 -7.86 14.61 2.27
N LYS A 13 -8.44 14.25 1.12
CA LYS A 13 -8.09 13.05 0.37
C LYS A 13 -7.51 13.38 -1.01
N THR A 14 -8.30 14.04 -1.87
CA THR A 14 -7.99 14.17 -3.31
C THR A 14 -6.80 15.08 -3.60
N TRP A 15 -6.81 16.32 -3.13
CA TRP A 15 -5.73 17.27 -3.42
C TRP A 15 -4.37 16.86 -2.84
N PRO A 16 -4.27 16.43 -1.57
CA PRO A 16 -3.00 15.95 -1.03
C PRO A 16 -2.43 14.77 -1.82
N ALA A 17 -3.29 13.83 -2.21
CA ALA A 17 -2.92 12.66 -3.00
C ALA A 17 -2.41 13.04 -4.40
N ILE A 18 -3.15 13.90 -5.13
CA ILE A 18 -2.75 14.39 -6.45
C ILE A 18 -1.40 15.11 -6.33
N PHE A 19 -1.29 16.06 -5.41
CA PHE A 19 -0.06 16.85 -5.24
C PHE A 19 1.13 15.95 -4.90
N SER A 20 1.00 15.08 -3.90
CA SER A 20 2.10 14.20 -3.47
C SER A 20 2.60 13.30 -4.60
N ASN A 21 1.68 12.68 -5.36
CA ASN A 21 2.09 11.78 -6.45
C ASN A 21 2.60 12.53 -7.68
N LEU A 22 2.09 13.72 -8.00
CA LEU A 22 2.67 14.56 -9.06
C LEU A 22 4.10 14.97 -8.71
N VAL A 23 4.34 15.43 -7.47
CA VAL A 23 5.68 15.76 -6.99
C VAL A 23 6.58 14.52 -7.04
N LEU A 24 6.07 13.34 -6.66
CA LEU A 24 6.83 12.09 -6.74
C LEU A 24 7.18 11.73 -8.18
N VAL A 25 6.24 11.83 -9.13
CA VAL A 25 6.50 11.58 -10.56
C VAL A 25 7.58 12.52 -11.08
N LEU A 26 7.47 13.82 -10.82
CA LEU A 26 8.48 14.81 -11.22
C LEU A 26 9.84 14.48 -10.60
N PHE A 27 9.88 14.20 -9.29
CA PHE A 27 11.09 13.78 -8.60
C PHE A 27 11.73 12.55 -9.24
N VAL A 28 10.94 11.51 -9.53
CA VAL A 28 11.43 10.26 -10.12
C VAL A 28 11.97 10.48 -11.54
N VAL A 29 11.28 11.27 -12.37
CA VAL A 29 11.71 11.60 -13.74
C VAL A 29 13.03 12.37 -13.76
N PHE A 30 13.17 13.37 -12.89
CA PHE A 30 14.34 14.26 -12.88
C PHE A 30 15.53 13.71 -12.07
N LYS A 31 15.29 13.00 -10.97
CA LYS A 31 16.35 12.51 -10.07
C LYS A 31 16.74 11.05 -10.30
N ARG A 32 15.87 10.26 -10.95
CA ARG A 32 16.09 8.83 -11.23
C ARG A 32 16.62 8.05 -10.01
N PRO A 33 15.89 8.07 -8.88
CA PRO A 33 16.30 7.34 -7.68
C PRO A 33 16.42 5.84 -7.97
N PRO A 34 17.08 5.03 -7.11
CA PRO A 34 17.28 3.60 -7.37
C PRO A 34 15.99 2.85 -7.75
N LEU A 35 14.89 3.12 -7.04
CA LEU A 35 13.58 2.51 -7.29
C LEU A 35 12.75 3.23 -8.37
N PHE A 36 13.37 3.90 -9.34
CA PHE A 36 12.63 4.79 -10.26
C PHE A 36 11.48 4.09 -10.98
N LYS A 37 11.67 2.86 -11.49
CA LYS A 37 10.63 2.13 -12.22
C LYS A 37 9.44 1.81 -11.33
N TYR A 38 9.72 1.24 -10.15
CA TYR A 38 8.71 0.90 -9.15
C TYR A 38 7.92 2.14 -8.74
N LEU A 39 8.61 3.23 -8.39
CA LEU A 39 7.98 4.47 -7.94
C LEU A 39 7.16 5.12 -9.05
N LEU A 40 7.67 5.14 -10.29
CA LEU A 40 6.96 5.73 -11.42
C LEU A 40 5.66 4.98 -11.73
N VAL A 41 5.73 3.65 -11.88
CA VAL A 41 4.55 2.82 -12.17
C VAL A 41 3.48 3.03 -11.10
N PHE A 42 3.86 2.92 -9.83
CA PHE A 42 2.89 2.98 -8.76
C PHE A 42 2.42 4.38 -8.41
N ALA A 43 3.21 5.43 -8.65
CA ALA A 43 2.74 6.81 -8.54
C ALA A 43 1.69 7.13 -9.60
N LEU A 44 1.91 6.66 -10.84
CA LEU A 44 0.94 6.83 -11.94
C LEU A 44 -0.35 6.04 -11.67
N THR A 45 -0.27 4.81 -11.19
CA THR A 45 -1.48 4.05 -10.84
C THR A 45 -2.21 4.65 -9.64
N THR A 46 -1.49 5.19 -8.65
CA THR A 46 -2.10 5.88 -7.50
C THR A 46 -2.76 7.20 -7.92
N LEU A 47 -2.19 7.92 -8.89
CA LEU A 47 -2.83 9.08 -9.51
C LEU A 47 -4.11 8.69 -10.25
N ALA A 48 -4.06 7.64 -11.08
CA ALA A 48 -5.24 7.16 -11.79
C ALA A 48 -6.34 6.74 -10.81
N ASP A 49 -5.98 6.00 -9.75
CA ASP A 49 -6.91 5.59 -8.69
C ASP A 49 -7.59 6.81 -8.07
N ILE A 50 -6.82 7.78 -7.54
CA ILE A 50 -7.43 8.92 -6.86
C ILE A 50 -8.31 9.77 -7.79
N LEU A 51 -7.96 9.89 -9.06
CA LEU A 51 -8.78 10.62 -10.03
C LEU A 51 -10.13 9.94 -10.28
N VAL A 52 -10.15 8.60 -10.34
CA VAL A 52 -11.38 7.81 -10.49
C VAL A 52 -12.19 7.79 -9.19
N ALA A 53 -11.54 7.51 -8.05
CA ALA A 53 -12.17 7.47 -6.74
C ALA A 53 -12.76 8.83 -6.31
N SER A 54 -12.19 9.93 -6.81
CA SER A 54 -12.70 11.30 -6.57
C SER A 54 -13.69 11.76 -7.64
N LYS A 55 -14.05 10.89 -8.61
CA LYS A 55 -14.94 11.19 -9.73
C LYS A 55 -14.51 12.38 -10.59
N ILE A 56 -13.22 12.73 -10.58
CA ILE A 56 -12.64 13.70 -11.53
C ILE A 56 -12.63 13.07 -12.92
N VAL A 57 -12.26 11.79 -12.99
CA VAL A 57 -12.50 10.93 -14.15
C VAL A 57 -13.75 10.12 -13.85
N ALA A 58 -14.88 10.56 -14.40
CA ALA A 58 -16.16 9.89 -14.19
C ALA A 58 -16.26 8.61 -15.03
N MET A 59 -16.79 7.54 -14.41
CA MET A 59 -17.16 6.33 -15.12
C MET A 59 -18.58 6.43 -15.70
N PRO A 60 -18.91 5.69 -16.78
CA PRO A 60 -20.22 5.75 -17.42
C PRO A 60 -21.37 5.30 -16.52
N ASP A 61 -21.09 4.35 -15.61
CA ASP A 61 -22.07 3.78 -14.68
C ASP A 61 -21.41 3.30 -13.37
N ASP A 62 -22.24 3.08 -12.34
CA ASP A 62 -21.81 2.66 -11.01
C ASP A 62 -21.21 1.25 -10.98
N THR A 63 -21.57 0.38 -11.94
CA THR A 63 -21.03 -0.98 -12.01
C THR A 63 -19.58 -0.93 -12.46
N LEU A 64 -19.28 -0.16 -13.52
CA LEU A 64 -17.91 0.05 -13.98
C LEU A 64 -17.09 0.80 -12.94
N GLN A 65 -17.66 1.83 -12.29
CA GLN A 65 -17.00 2.54 -11.19
C GLN A 65 -16.52 1.55 -10.12
N THR A 66 -17.43 0.70 -9.64
CA THR A 66 -17.14 -0.30 -8.61
C THR A 66 -16.07 -1.29 -9.08
N ALA A 67 -16.17 -1.80 -10.32
CA ALA A 67 -15.19 -2.74 -10.87
C ALA A 67 -13.79 -2.12 -10.97
N VAL A 68 -13.68 -0.87 -11.43
CA VAL A 68 -12.41 -0.15 -11.56
C VAL A 68 -11.81 0.16 -10.18
N GLU A 69 -12.62 0.59 -9.22
CA GLU A 69 -12.19 0.80 -7.84
C GLU A 69 -11.62 -0.49 -7.22
N TYR A 70 -12.28 -1.65 -7.45
CA TYR A 70 -11.75 -2.94 -7.01
C TYR A 70 -10.39 -3.27 -7.66
N VAL A 71 -10.22 -3.00 -8.95
CA VAL A 71 -8.92 -3.19 -9.62
C VAL A 71 -7.85 -2.30 -8.97
N PHE A 72 -8.17 -1.06 -8.64
CA PHE A 72 -7.23 -0.17 -7.97
C PHE A 72 -6.89 -0.60 -6.54
N VAL A 73 -7.85 -1.17 -5.80
CA VAL A 73 -7.55 -1.80 -4.50
C VAL A 73 -6.51 -2.91 -4.66
N LEU A 74 -6.69 -3.81 -5.64
CA LEU A 74 -5.74 -4.89 -5.92
C LEU A 74 -4.36 -4.37 -6.34
N ILE A 75 -4.30 -3.37 -7.23
CA ILE A 75 -3.04 -2.72 -7.62
C ILE A 75 -2.40 -2.04 -6.40
N GLY A 76 -3.23 -1.43 -5.56
CA GLY A 76 -2.86 -0.79 -4.32
C GLY A 76 -2.10 -1.71 -3.37
N ASP A 77 -2.58 -2.93 -3.24
CA ASP A 77 -1.98 -3.99 -2.40
C ASP A 77 -0.79 -4.64 -3.06
N LEU A 78 -0.85 -4.82 -4.38
CA LEU A 78 0.25 -5.33 -5.18
C LEU A 78 1.53 -4.53 -4.93
N ARG A 79 1.44 -3.22 -4.67
CA ARG A 79 2.58 -2.37 -4.32
C ARG A 79 3.43 -2.97 -3.20
N PHE A 80 2.81 -3.35 -2.09
CA PHE A 80 3.52 -3.92 -0.94
C PHE A 80 3.79 -5.41 -1.13
N ILE A 81 2.82 -6.16 -1.65
CA ILE A 81 2.93 -7.60 -1.88
C ILE A 81 4.09 -7.90 -2.85
N LEU A 82 4.33 -7.05 -3.85
CA LEU A 82 5.44 -7.20 -4.76
C LEU A 82 6.78 -7.14 -4.00
N LEU A 83 6.93 -6.21 -3.04
CA LEU A 83 8.13 -6.14 -2.19
C LEU A 83 8.30 -7.43 -1.39
N LEU A 84 7.23 -7.96 -0.81
CA LEU A 84 7.28 -9.26 -0.11
C LEU A 84 7.65 -10.39 -1.07
N ALA A 85 7.11 -10.39 -2.28
CA ALA A 85 7.40 -11.38 -3.30
C ALA A 85 8.89 -11.39 -3.68
N TYR A 86 9.50 -10.23 -3.91
CA TYR A 86 10.94 -10.12 -4.15
C TYR A 86 11.75 -10.66 -2.97
N PHE A 87 11.55 -10.09 -1.79
CA PHE A 87 12.46 -10.34 -0.67
C PHE A 87 12.16 -11.63 0.08
N LEU A 88 10.90 -11.92 0.44
CA LEU A 88 10.56 -13.07 1.29
C LEU A 88 10.39 -14.39 0.53
N TYR A 89 9.93 -14.33 -0.72
CA TYR A 89 9.54 -15.52 -1.48
C TYR A 89 10.54 -15.86 -2.58
N ALA A 90 10.97 -14.89 -3.38
CA ALA A 90 11.92 -15.10 -4.44
C ALA A 90 13.39 -15.05 -3.98
N GLY A 91 13.65 -14.50 -2.78
CA GLY A 91 15.00 -14.34 -2.24
C GLY A 91 15.86 -13.35 -3.04
N LEU A 92 15.22 -12.46 -3.79
CA LEU A 92 15.86 -11.42 -4.60
C LEU A 92 16.18 -10.18 -3.76
N GLY A 93 17.08 -9.35 -4.26
CA GLY A 93 17.58 -8.18 -3.57
C GLY A 93 17.05 -6.85 -4.12
N ALA A 94 17.66 -5.78 -3.62
CA ALA A 94 17.36 -4.42 -4.07
C ALA A 94 17.69 -4.22 -5.55
N THR A 95 18.77 -4.82 -6.07
CA THR A 95 19.20 -4.69 -7.47
C THR A 95 18.14 -5.16 -8.45
N GLU A 96 17.54 -6.33 -8.20
CA GLU A 96 16.49 -6.89 -9.05
C GLU A 96 15.21 -6.04 -8.97
N LEU A 97 14.87 -5.53 -7.79
CA LEU A 97 13.75 -4.62 -7.61
C LEU A 97 13.94 -3.29 -8.37
N GLN A 98 15.16 -2.73 -8.41
CA GLN A 98 15.46 -1.52 -9.18
C GLN A 98 15.21 -1.72 -10.69
N GLN A 99 15.50 -2.92 -11.19
CA GLN A 99 15.24 -3.28 -12.58
C GLN A 99 13.76 -3.58 -12.84
N LEU A 100 12.98 -3.83 -11.78
CA LEU A 100 11.59 -4.29 -11.80
C LEU A 100 11.43 -5.57 -12.64
N SER A 101 12.36 -6.51 -12.50
CA SER A 101 12.29 -7.81 -13.19
C SER A 101 11.22 -8.69 -12.55
N LEU A 102 10.25 -9.19 -13.32
CA LEU A 102 9.14 -9.98 -12.79
C LEU A 102 9.28 -11.46 -13.17
N PRO A 103 10.23 -12.21 -12.59
CA PRO A 103 10.32 -13.65 -12.83
C PRO A 103 9.12 -14.38 -12.22
N GLY A 104 8.87 -15.61 -12.66
CA GLY A 104 7.77 -16.44 -12.14
C GLY A 104 7.81 -16.63 -10.61
N SER A 105 9.01 -16.62 -10.00
CA SER A 105 9.21 -16.68 -8.55
C SER A 105 8.68 -15.45 -7.80
N VAL A 106 8.52 -14.31 -8.48
CA VAL A 106 7.91 -13.08 -7.95
C VAL A 106 6.44 -13.00 -8.34
N ILE A 107 6.10 -13.25 -9.61
CA ILE A 107 4.72 -13.14 -10.12
C ILE A 107 3.79 -14.08 -9.37
N LYS A 108 4.18 -15.35 -9.18
CA LYS A 108 3.31 -16.36 -8.57
C LYS A 108 2.89 -15.99 -7.14
N PRO A 109 3.80 -15.73 -6.18
CA PRO A 109 3.38 -15.31 -4.85
C PRO A 109 2.67 -13.96 -4.88
N ALA A 110 3.09 -13.00 -5.73
CA ALA A 110 2.42 -11.71 -5.80
C ALA A 110 0.95 -11.85 -6.23
N PHE A 111 0.68 -12.67 -7.25
CA PHE A 111 -0.67 -12.95 -7.72
C PHE A 111 -1.52 -13.65 -6.65
N ILE A 112 -0.97 -14.71 -6.02
CA ILE A 112 -1.67 -15.47 -4.97
C ILE A 112 -2.06 -14.54 -3.81
N PHE A 113 -1.11 -13.78 -3.28
CA PHE A 113 -1.36 -12.96 -2.10
C PHE A 113 -2.19 -11.71 -2.40
N THR A 114 -2.16 -11.20 -3.63
CA THR A 114 -3.03 -10.07 -4.02
C THR A 114 -4.48 -10.51 -4.12
N LEU A 115 -4.76 -11.71 -4.62
CA LEU A 115 -6.13 -12.22 -4.73
C LEU A 115 -6.66 -12.84 -3.44
N PHE A 116 -5.78 -13.29 -2.55
CA PHE A 116 -6.17 -14.05 -1.36
C PHE A 116 -7.21 -13.33 -0.47
N PRO A 117 -7.07 -12.03 -0.11
CA PRO A 117 -8.09 -11.34 0.66
C PRO A 117 -9.45 -11.29 -0.04
N THR A 118 -9.48 -10.99 -1.34
CA THR A 118 -10.70 -10.95 -2.15
C THR A 118 -11.39 -12.30 -2.22
N ILE A 119 -10.63 -13.38 -2.45
CA ILE A 119 -11.16 -14.75 -2.49
C ILE A 119 -11.75 -15.12 -1.12
N LEU A 120 -11.07 -14.79 -0.04
CA LEU A 120 -11.53 -15.12 1.31
C LEU A 120 -12.80 -14.33 1.68
N VAL A 121 -12.86 -13.04 1.37
CA VAL A 121 -14.09 -12.23 1.54
C VAL A 121 -15.23 -12.78 0.69
N GLY A 122 -14.96 -13.16 -0.57
CA GLY A 122 -15.94 -13.80 -1.45
C GLY A 122 -16.46 -15.13 -0.90
N ALA A 123 -15.57 -15.96 -0.36
CA ALA A 123 -15.94 -17.24 0.25
C ALA A 123 -16.80 -17.05 1.52
N VAL A 124 -16.48 -16.06 2.36
CA VAL A 124 -17.30 -15.70 3.52
C VAL A 124 -18.67 -15.17 3.06
N GLY A 125 -18.71 -14.33 2.02
CA GLY A 125 -19.95 -13.81 1.46
C GLY A 125 -20.84 -14.90 0.88
N PHE A 126 -20.25 -15.92 0.26
CA PHE A 126 -20.98 -17.10 -0.20
C PHE A 126 -21.52 -17.95 0.97
N ALA A 127 -20.68 -18.22 1.98
CA ALA A 127 -21.06 -19.08 3.10
C ALA A 127 -22.01 -18.41 4.11
N LYS A 128 -21.90 -17.08 4.28
CA LYS A 128 -22.64 -16.27 5.25
C LYS A 128 -23.06 -14.91 4.64
N PRO A 129 -24.00 -14.89 3.67
CA PRO A 129 -24.35 -13.68 2.92
C PRO A 129 -24.81 -12.50 3.78
N HIS A 130 -25.55 -12.78 4.86
CA HIS A 130 -26.09 -11.78 5.78
C HIS A 130 -25.01 -10.96 6.52
N LEU A 131 -23.77 -11.48 6.64
CA LEU A 131 -22.68 -10.76 7.29
C LEU A 131 -22.07 -9.69 6.38
N LEU A 132 -22.22 -9.82 5.06
CA LEU A 132 -21.55 -8.99 4.05
C LEU A 132 -22.54 -8.32 3.10
N THR A 133 -23.77 -8.09 3.55
CA THR A 133 -24.81 -7.38 2.78
C THR A 133 -24.41 -5.94 2.49
N GLU A 134 -23.90 -5.24 3.50
CA GLU A 134 -23.44 -3.85 3.36
C GLU A 134 -22.00 -3.78 2.85
N ALA A 135 -21.72 -2.81 1.97
CA ALA A 135 -20.38 -2.58 1.44
C ALA A 135 -19.33 -2.38 2.54
N ARG A 136 -19.69 -1.69 3.64
CA ARG A 136 -18.77 -1.43 4.75
C ARG A 136 -18.36 -2.70 5.50
N HIS A 137 -19.24 -3.69 5.63
CA HIS A 137 -18.86 -4.99 6.18
C HIS A 137 -17.86 -5.74 5.26
N LYS A 138 -18.00 -5.61 3.94
CA LYS A 138 -17.04 -6.18 2.97
C LYS A 138 -15.67 -5.54 3.09
N PHE A 139 -15.61 -4.21 3.17
CA PHE A 139 -14.36 -3.48 3.36
C PHE A 139 -13.70 -3.82 4.70
N LEU A 140 -14.46 -3.81 5.80
CA LEU A 140 -13.93 -4.20 7.11
C LEU A 140 -13.34 -5.62 7.10
N ALA A 141 -14.04 -6.59 6.51
CA ALA A 141 -13.52 -7.95 6.40
C ALA A 141 -12.21 -8.00 5.59
N TYR A 142 -12.17 -7.31 4.46
CA TYR A 142 -10.97 -7.20 3.62
C TYR A 142 -9.80 -6.59 4.38
N GLU A 143 -10.03 -5.45 5.02
CA GLU A 143 -9.01 -4.69 5.77
C GLU A 143 -8.46 -5.50 6.95
N LEU A 144 -9.32 -6.20 7.69
CA LEU A 144 -8.90 -7.09 8.78
C LEU A 144 -8.05 -8.25 8.28
N ILE A 145 -8.43 -8.88 7.16
CA ILE A 145 -7.65 -9.97 6.56
C ILE A 145 -6.26 -9.45 6.18
N PHE A 146 -6.17 -8.30 5.50
CA PHE A 146 -4.89 -7.75 5.09
C PHE A 146 -4.03 -7.31 6.29
N PHE A 147 -4.65 -6.74 7.32
CA PHE A 147 -3.99 -6.39 8.57
C PHE A 147 -3.37 -7.62 9.24
N ILE A 148 -4.15 -8.71 9.37
CA ILE A 148 -3.69 -9.97 9.93
C ILE A 148 -2.56 -10.56 9.08
N LEU A 149 -2.69 -10.58 7.75
CA LEU A 149 -1.62 -11.06 6.86
C LEU A 149 -0.33 -10.25 7.03
N THR A 150 -0.43 -8.94 7.17
CA THR A 150 0.73 -8.07 7.41
C THR A 150 1.41 -8.41 8.73
N VAL A 151 0.65 -8.67 9.80
CA VAL A 151 1.18 -9.17 11.08
C VAL A 151 1.87 -10.53 10.89
N LEU A 152 1.23 -11.47 10.22
CA LEU A 152 1.79 -12.81 9.97
C LEU A 152 3.09 -12.73 9.16
N TRP A 153 3.13 -11.90 8.11
CA TRP A 153 4.33 -11.73 7.30
C TRP A 153 5.50 -11.19 8.11
N ILE A 154 5.28 -10.20 8.97
CA ILE A 154 6.36 -9.53 9.70
C ILE A 154 6.81 -10.29 10.94
N TYR A 155 5.88 -10.87 11.70
CA TYR A 155 6.19 -11.49 12.99
C TYR A 155 6.34 -13.00 12.92
N ILE A 156 5.83 -13.66 11.88
CA ILE A 156 5.91 -15.11 11.74
C ILE A 156 6.76 -15.51 10.53
N VAL A 157 6.45 -15.00 9.33
CA VAL A 157 7.14 -15.44 8.10
C VAL A 157 8.55 -14.87 8.02
N LEU A 158 8.72 -13.56 8.21
CA LEU A 158 10.00 -12.87 8.06
C LEU A 158 11.11 -13.44 8.96
N PRO A 159 10.89 -13.75 10.26
CA PRO A 159 11.93 -14.35 11.10
C PRO A 159 12.39 -15.74 10.66
N GLN A 160 11.58 -16.45 9.87
CA GLN A 160 11.92 -17.78 9.32
C GLN A 160 12.74 -17.70 8.02
N LYS A 161 12.97 -16.49 7.49
CA LYS A 161 13.69 -16.29 6.22
C LYS A 161 15.14 -15.91 6.48
N ASN A 162 16.05 -16.53 5.74
CA ASN A 162 17.46 -16.16 5.75
C ASN A 162 17.68 -14.94 4.86
N LEU A 163 17.42 -13.74 5.40
CA LEU A 163 17.62 -12.47 4.72
C LEU A 163 18.81 -11.70 5.29
N SER A 164 19.45 -10.90 4.45
CA SER A 164 20.41 -9.90 4.93
C SER A 164 19.72 -8.92 5.90
N ALA A 165 20.47 -8.38 6.86
CA ALA A 165 19.94 -7.41 7.81
C ALA A 165 19.34 -6.18 7.12
N ALA A 166 19.93 -5.77 5.99
CA ALA A 166 19.42 -4.68 5.15
C ALA A 166 18.04 -5.01 4.55
N SER A 167 17.89 -6.19 3.92
CA SER A 167 16.62 -6.63 3.35
C SER A 167 15.53 -6.81 4.41
N ALA A 168 15.86 -7.41 5.55
CA ALA A 168 14.92 -7.57 6.65
C ALA A 168 14.44 -6.22 7.20
N ARG A 169 15.35 -5.25 7.37
CA ARG A 169 15.02 -3.88 7.79
C ARG A 169 14.16 -3.16 6.76
N PHE A 170 14.45 -3.31 5.47
CA PHE A 170 13.64 -2.71 4.41
C PHE A 170 12.21 -3.26 4.43
N VAL A 171 12.03 -4.59 4.50
CA VAL A 171 10.71 -5.22 4.54
C VAL A 171 9.91 -4.78 5.78
N LYS A 172 10.54 -4.76 6.96
CA LYS A 172 9.89 -4.25 8.20
C LYS A 172 9.47 -2.79 8.05
N SER A 173 10.35 -1.96 7.49
CA SER A 173 10.08 -0.54 7.29
C SER A 173 8.93 -0.33 6.29
N ALA A 174 8.93 -1.08 5.18
CA ALA A 174 7.87 -1.04 4.17
C ALA A 174 6.50 -1.46 4.71
N ALA A 175 6.47 -2.39 5.67
CA ALA A 175 5.24 -2.87 6.29
C ALA A 175 4.62 -1.90 7.29
N LEU A 176 5.39 -0.97 7.86
CA LEU A 176 4.90 -0.02 8.85
C LEU A 176 3.70 0.82 8.35
N PRO A 177 3.78 1.53 7.22
CA PRO A 177 2.62 2.28 6.73
C PRO A 177 1.43 1.37 6.42
N VAL A 178 1.67 0.15 5.92
CA VAL A 178 0.63 -0.84 5.62
C VAL A 178 -0.13 -1.27 6.86
N PHE A 179 0.61 -1.58 7.93
CA PHE A 179 0.04 -1.87 9.23
C PHE A 179 -0.82 -0.71 9.75
N LEU A 180 -0.33 0.52 9.61
CA LEU A 180 -1.03 1.72 10.07
C LEU A 180 -2.32 1.95 9.27
N PHE A 181 -2.28 1.96 7.93
CA PHE A 181 -3.47 2.30 7.17
C PHE A 181 -4.54 1.20 7.23
N TYR A 182 -4.15 -0.09 7.21
CA TYR A 182 -5.13 -1.16 7.38
C TYR A 182 -5.70 -1.24 8.80
N GLY A 183 -4.87 -1.04 9.83
CA GLY A 183 -5.34 -0.99 11.21
C GLY A 183 -6.29 0.18 11.46
N LEU A 184 -5.97 1.36 10.95
CA LEU A 184 -6.80 2.55 11.11
C LEU A 184 -8.09 2.51 10.29
N TRP A 185 -8.06 1.95 9.07
CA TRP A 185 -9.30 1.74 8.31
C TRP A 185 -10.23 0.77 9.02
N SER A 186 -9.73 -0.38 9.49
CA SER A 186 -10.54 -1.35 10.23
C SER A 186 -11.12 -0.74 11.51
N LEU A 187 -10.31 0.00 12.28
CA LEU A 187 -10.77 0.70 13.47
C LEU A 187 -11.88 1.71 13.13
N ALA A 188 -11.68 2.49 12.07
CA ALA A 188 -12.67 3.46 11.65
C ALA A 188 -13.99 2.82 11.23
N ASP A 189 -13.95 1.73 10.46
CA ASP A 189 -15.17 1.04 10.03
C ASP A 189 -15.91 0.38 11.20
N ILE A 190 -15.19 -0.19 12.17
CA ILE A 190 -15.80 -0.67 13.42
C ILE A 190 -16.54 0.46 14.15
N LEU A 191 -15.93 1.65 14.25
CA LEU A 191 -16.56 2.80 14.89
C LEU A 191 -17.79 3.28 14.13
N ILE A 192 -17.71 3.40 12.80
CA ILE A 192 -18.84 3.84 11.98
C ILE A 192 -20.00 2.85 12.06
N LEU A 193 -19.73 1.54 12.00
CA LEU A 193 -20.76 0.50 12.14
C LEU A 193 -21.42 0.51 13.53
N ARG A 194 -20.75 1.06 14.55
CA ARG A 194 -21.31 1.29 15.89
C ARG A 194 -21.99 2.66 16.04
N GLY A 195 -22.15 3.41 14.95
CA GLY A 195 -22.78 4.74 14.96
C GLY A 195 -21.88 5.87 15.47
N VAL A 196 -20.57 5.65 15.59
CA VAL A 196 -19.63 6.66 16.07
C VAL A 196 -19.08 7.46 14.88
N GLU A 197 -19.55 8.69 14.72
CA GLU A 197 -19.18 9.58 13.60
C GLU A 197 -17.68 9.88 13.52
N ALA A 198 -16.96 9.87 14.64
CA ALA A 198 -15.50 10.09 14.67
C ALA A 198 -14.73 9.08 13.81
N GLY A 199 -15.32 7.91 13.51
CA GLY A 199 -14.73 6.96 12.56
C GLY A 199 -14.50 7.56 11.17
N TYR A 200 -15.40 8.42 10.68
CA TYR A 200 -15.19 9.11 9.40
C TYR A 200 -13.97 10.04 9.44
N ALA A 201 -13.75 10.77 10.53
CA ALA A 201 -12.55 11.59 10.68
C ALA A 201 -11.29 10.74 10.77
N ILE A 202 -11.34 9.59 11.45
CA ILE A 202 -10.20 8.67 11.52
C ILE A 202 -9.80 8.18 10.13
N ARG A 203 -10.75 7.89 9.22
CA ARG A 203 -10.46 7.44 7.84
C ARG A 203 -9.62 8.42 7.01
N ILE A 204 -9.55 9.70 7.38
CA ILE A 204 -8.67 10.68 6.71
C ILE A 204 -7.20 10.24 6.81
N VAL A 205 -6.76 9.78 7.97
CA VAL A 205 -5.37 9.40 8.24
C VAL A 205 -4.90 8.23 7.37
N PRO A 206 -5.56 7.06 7.36
CA PRO A 206 -5.16 5.94 6.50
C PRO A 206 -5.27 6.30 5.01
N ASN A 207 -6.25 7.10 4.59
CA ASN A 207 -6.32 7.60 3.21
C ASN A 207 -5.08 8.44 2.87
N PHE A 208 -4.69 9.37 3.74
CA PHE A 208 -3.50 10.18 3.55
C PHE A 208 -2.22 9.32 3.51
N LEU A 209 -2.08 8.36 4.43
CA LEU A 209 -0.96 7.43 4.46
C LEU A 209 -0.86 6.60 3.17
N TYR A 210 -1.98 6.05 2.72
CA TYR A 210 -2.06 5.20 1.54
C TYR A 210 -1.79 5.96 0.24
N TYR A 211 -2.43 7.11 0.05
CA TYR A 211 -2.34 7.85 -1.20
C TYR A 211 -1.12 8.77 -1.27
N SER A 212 -0.72 9.38 -0.15
CA SER A 212 0.26 10.48 -0.16
C SER A 212 1.61 10.09 0.42
N VAL A 213 1.66 9.14 1.36
CA VAL A 213 2.90 8.86 2.13
C VAL A 213 3.59 7.58 1.69
N PHE A 214 2.83 6.52 1.37
CA PHE A 214 3.37 5.17 1.20
C PHE A 214 4.55 5.10 0.23
N LEU A 215 4.44 5.65 -0.99
CA LEU A 215 5.52 5.54 -1.97
C LEU A 215 6.76 6.37 -1.60
N TRP A 216 6.58 7.54 -1.00
CA TRP A 216 7.69 8.31 -0.42
C TRP A 216 8.37 7.53 0.71
N TRP A 217 7.59 6.89 1.55
CA TRP A 217 8.11 6.04 2.62
C TRP A 217 8.94 4.88 2.07
N ILE A 218 8.49 4.20 1.00
CA ILE A 218 9.27 3.15 0.34
C ILE A 218 10.60 3.69 -0.20
N HIS A 219 10.60 4.87 -0.82
CA HIS A 219 11.83 5.51 -1.28
C HIS A 219 12.83 5.76 -0.13
N LEU A 220 12.36 6.36 0.97
CA LEU A 220 13.18 6.66 2.14
C LEU A 220 13.67 5.40 2.84
N ALA A 221 12.79 4.42 3.03
CA ALA A 221 13.11 3.14 3.65
C ALA A 221 14.16 2.36 2.85
N HIS A 222 14.12 2.43 1.51
CA HIS A 222 15.16 1.85 0.66
C HIS A 222 16.50 2.55 0.90
N GLY A 223 16.52 3.89 0.89
CA GLY A 223 17.72 4.69 1.16
C GLY A 223 18.35 4.38 2.52
N SER A 224 17.55 4.30 3.58
CA SER A 224 18.04 3.97 4.93
C SER A 224 18.51 2.53 5.07
N SER A 225 18.02 1.61 4.25
CA SER A 225 18.33 0.18 4.35
C SER A 225 19.53 -0.23 3.49
N PHE A 226 19.69 0.39 2.32
CA PHE A 226 20.68 0.01 1.31
C PHE A 226 21.63 1.16 0.90
N GLY A 227 21.46 2.36 1.46
CA GLY A 227 22.42 3.45 1.27
C GLY A 227 23.77 3.09 1.87
N ALA A 228 24.85 3.54 1.22
CA ALA A 228 26.19 3.38 1.79
C ALA A 228 26.21 4.02 3.20
N PRO A 229 26.82 3.38 4.21
CA PRO A 229 27.07 4.06 5.47
C PRO A 229 27.88 5.32 5.14
N ALA A 230 27.39 6.49 5.56
CA ALA A 230 28.19 7.70 5.52
C ALA A 230 29.45 7.41 6.34
N ASN A 231 30.56 7.12 5.66
CA ASN A 231 31.82 6.79 6.30
C ASN A 231 32.37 8.10 6.86
N PRO A 232 32.31 8.37 8.17
CA PRO A 232 32.70 9.68 8.71
C PRO A 232 34.22 9.89 8.64
N PHE A 233 34.97 8.86 8.23
CA PHE A 233 36.44 8.82 8.27
C PHE A 233 37.11 8.75 6.89
N SER A 234 36.36 8.84 5.78
CA SER A 234 36.98 8.78 4.44
C SER A 234 37.72 10.06 4.02
N THR A 235 37.68 11.12 4.83
CA THR A 235 38.43 12.38 4.59
C THR A 235 39.74 12.49 5.37
N LEU A 236 40.13 11.51 6.19
CA LEU A 236 41.34 11.57 7.04
C LEU A 236 42.52 10.71 6.53
N ARG A 237 42.55 10.37 5.23
CA ARG A 237 43.70 9.67 4.60
C ARG A 237 44.14 10.32 3.30
N ALA A 238 44.33 11.64 3.34
CA ALA A 238 45.06 12.36 2.32
C ALA A 238 45.70 13.58 2.96
N GLU A 239 46.75 13.37 3.76
CA GLU A 239 47.80 14.34 4.10
C GLU A 239 48.98 13.61 4.76
#